data_AF-A0A9Q3PV27-F1
#
_entry.id   AF-A0A9Q3PV27-F1
#
_cell.length_a   1.000
_cell.length_b   1.000
_cell.length_c   1.000
_cell.angle_alpha   90.00
_cell.angle_beta   90.00
_cell.angle_gamma   90.00
#
_symmetry.space_group_name_H-M   'P 1'
#
loop_
_entity.id
_entity.type
_entity.pdbx_description
1 polymer ?
#
loop_
_entity_poly.entity_id
_entity_poly.type
_entity_poly.pdbx_seq_one_letter_code
_entity_poly.pdbx_strand_id
1 'polypeptide(L)'
;MLDKARHIAKRCMQDSFKYAKERWDKSDRPPDFKVGGLVLVSTLNFNKIKVPKKLKNFFEGTFMIKELHGHHAVQLELTGELMNKTPNFAVSLINPYMSSDKELFLLGNKTPLKIPPLEEGEERKNVKVLKERRTKNRKEREFLVRYRKPAQED
;
A
#
# COMPACT_ATOMS: atom_id res chain seq x y z
N MET A 1 -36.29 -8.80 -40.87
CA MET A 1 -35.42 -7.68 -40.40
C MET A 1 -34.99 -7.89 -38.95
N LEU A 2 -35.92 -8.19 -38.03
CA LEU A 2 -35.63 -8.42 -36.61
C LEU A 2 -34.69 -9.62 -36.32
N ASP A 3 -34.78 -10.71 -37.07
CA ASP A 3 -33.94 -11.89 -36.81
C ASP A 3 -32.46 -11.67 -37.15
N LYS A 4 -32.18 -10.86 -38.18
CA LYS A 4 -30.81 -10.43 -38.51
C LYS A 4 -30.24 -9.58 -37.36
N ALA A 5 -31.02 -8.66 -36.81
CA ALA A 5 -30.61 -7.84 -35.67
C ALA A 5 -30.35 -8.70 -34.41
N ARG A 6 -31.20 -9.70 -34.13
CA ARG A 6 -31.00 -10.66 -33.02
C ARG A 6 -29.73 -11.48 -33.18
N HIS A 7 -29.44 -11.96 -34.40
CA HIS A 7 -28.20 -12.69 -34.67
C HIS A 7 -26.95 -11.83 -34.48
N ILE A 8 -26.99 -10.57 -34.94
CA ILE A 8 -25.89 -9.63 -34.73
C ILE A 8 -25.70 -9.35 -33.24
N ALA A 9 -26.78 -9.08 -32.50
CA ALA A 9 -26.70 -8.85 -31.05
C ALA A 9 -26.12 -10.05 -30.30
N LYS A 10 -26.57 -11.27 -30.63
CA LYS A 10 -26.05 -12.51 -30.04
C LYS A 10 -24.56 -12.71 -30.33
N ARG A 11 -24.14 -12.43 -31.56
CA ARG A 11 -22.73 -12.50 -31.97
C ARG A 11 -21.89 -11.48 -31.21
N CYS A 12 -22.33 -10.21 -31.14
CA CYS A 12 -21.63 -9.17 -30.38
C CYS A 12 -21.49 -9.54 -28.90
N MET A 13 -22.53 -10.13 -28.29
CA MET A 13 -22.45 -10.64 -26.91
C MET A 13 -21.39 -11.73 -26.78
N GLN A 14 -21.42 -12.74 -27.65
CA GLN A 14 -20.46 -13.85 -27.63
C GLN A 14 -19.02 -13.37 -27.84
N ASP A 15 -18.79 -12.49 -28.81
CA ASP A 15 -17.49 -11.90 -29.09
C ASP A 15 -16.98 -11.08 -27.87
N SER A 16 -17.86 -10.32 -27.22
CA SER A 16 -17.52 -9.57 -26.00
C SER A 16 -17.14 -10.49 -24.84
N PHE A 17 -17.91 -11.57 -24.61
CA PHE A 17 -17.60 -12.55 -23.57
C PHE A 17 -16.28 -13.26 -23.85
N LYS A 18 -16.04 -13.63 -25.11
CA LYS A 18 -14.80 -14.28 -25.52
C LYS A 18 -13.59 -13.36 -25.31
N TYR A 19 -13.69 -12.10 -25.74
CA TYR A 19 -12.64 -11.11 -25.54
C TYR A 19 -12.34 -10.88 -24.05
N ALA A 20 -13.38 -10.76 -23.21
CA ALA A 20 -13.21 -10.59 -21.77
C ALA A 20 -12.52 -11.80 -21.14
N LYS A 21 -12.92 -13.02 -21.52
CA LYS A 21 -12.31 -14.26 -21.05
C LYS A 21 -10.84 -14.38 -21.46
N GLU A 22 -10.53 -14.21 -22.73
CA GLU A 22 -9.14 -14.31 -23.24
C GLU A 22 -8.23 -13.26 -22.58
N ARG A 23 -8.74 -12.05 -22.36
CA ARG A 23 -8.01 -11.00 -21.66
C ARG A 23 -7.75 -11.38 -20.20
N TRP A 24 -8.78 -11.88 -19.51
CA TRP A 24 -8.67 -12.32 -18.13
C TRP A 24 -7.66 -13.46 -17.99
N ASP A 25 -7.84 -14.54 -18.75
CA ASP A 25 -6.98 -15.73 -18.74
C ASP A 25 -5.50 -15.39 -19.03
N LYS A 26 -5.24 -14.34 -19.84
CA LYS A 26 -3.88 -13.85 -20.11
C LYS A 26 -3.25 -13.08 -18.94
N SER A 27 -4.07 -12.32 -18.20
CA SER A 27 -3.60 -11.47 -17.10
C SER A 27 -3.64 -12.14 -15.74
N ASP A 28 -4.50 -13.13 -15.56
CA ASP A 28 -4.72 -13.81 -14.30
C ASP A 28 -3.56 -14.79 -14.04
N ARG A 29 -2.69 -14.38 -13.12
CA ARG A 29 -1.61 -15.23 -12.62
C ARG A 29 -1.89 -15.41 -11.13
N PRO A 30 -2.67 -16.43 -10.75
CA PRO A 30 -2.85 -16.73 -9.35
C PRO A 30 -1.47 -17.02 -8.75
N PRO A 31 -1.12 -16.40 -7.61
CA PRO A 31 0.13 -16.73 -6.93
C PRO A 31 0.10 -18.19 -6.44
N ASP A 32 1.17 -18.92 -6.68
CA ASP A 32 1.33 -20.28 -6.15
C ASP A 32 1.63 -20.23 -4.66
N PHE A 33 0.57 -20.23 -3.85
CA PHE A 33 0.67 -20.30 -2.40
C PHE A 33 0.91 -21.74 -1.94
N LYS A 34 1.81 -21.91 -0.97
CA LYS A 34 2.08 -23.20 -0.32
C LYS A 34 1.75 -23.12 1.17
N VAL A 35 1.30 -24.23 1.73
CA VAL A 35 1.12 -24.36 3.19
C VAL A 35 2.46 -24.09 3.89
N GLY A 36 2.43 -23.31 4.96
CA GLY A 36 3.61 -22.80 5.67
C GLY A 36 4.24 -21.55 5.05
N GLY A 37 3.76 -21.09 3.90
CA GLY A 37 4.22 -19.84 3.29
C GLY A 37 3.85 -18.61 4.12
N LEU A 38 4.73 -17.61 4.10
CA LEU A 38 4.48 -16.30 4.71
C LEU A 38 3.79 -15.38 3.71
N VAL A 39 2.76 -14.68 4.19
CA VAL A 39 1.97 -13.78 3.36
C VAL A 39 1.55 -12.51 4.10
N LEU A 40 1.28 -11.47 3.34
CA LEU A 40 0.76 -10.19 3.80
C LEU A 40 -0.73 -10.08 3.48
N VAL A 41 -1.55 -9.60 4.44
CA VAL A 41 -3.00 -9.40 4.22
C VAL A 41 -3.30 -7.94 3.92
N SER A 42 -4.08 -7.69 2.87
CA SER A 42 -4.48 -6.35 2.48
C SER A 42 -5.48 -5.74 3.46
N THR A 43 -5.14 -4.59 4.05
CA THR A 43 -5.99 -3.94 5.05
C THR A 43 -7.10 -3.07 4.42
N LEU A 44 -7.19 -2.97 3.10
CA LEU A 44 -8.07 -2.01 2.40
C LEU A 44 -9.53 -2.03 2.90
N ASN A 45 -10.06 -3.23 3.19
CA ASN A 45 -11.44 -3.42 3.61
C ASN A 45 -11.65 -3.47 5.15
N PHE A 46 -10.59 -3.22 5.92
CA PHE A 46 -10.64 -3.35 7.39
C PHE A 46 -10.97 -2.02 8.06
N ASN A 47 -12.24 -1.78 8.39
CA ASN A 47 -12.66 -0.53 9.04
C ASN A 47 -12.31 -0.43 10.55
N LYS A 48 -11.87 -1.53 11.18
CA LYS A 48 -11.69 -1.61 12.65
C LYS A 48 -10.25 -1.45 13.14
N ILE A 49 -9.30 -1.14 12.25
CA ILE A 49 -7.92 -0.86 12.64
C ILE A 49 -7.91 0.53 13.29
N LYS A 50 -7.34 0.66 14.50
CA LYS A 50 -7.40 1.87 15.33
C LYS A 50 -6.61 3.07 14.75
N VAL A 51 -6.01 2.89 13.57
CA VAL A 51 -5.10 3.84 12.93
C VAL A 51 -5.88 4.78 11.99
N PRO A 52 -5.58 6.10 11.98
CA PRO A 52 -6.16 7.03 11.02
C PRO A 52 -5.95 6.57 9.57
N LYS A 53 -6.97 6.76 8.70
CA LYS A 53 -6.97 6.28 7.30
C LYS A 53 -5.70 6.62 6.50
N LYS A 54 -5.05 7.75 6.80
CA LYS A 54 -3.82 8.22 6.12
C LYS A 54 -2.54 7.54 6.61
N LEU A 55 -2.54 7.02 7.83
CA LEU A 55 -1.39 6.34 8.46
C LEU A 55 -1.54 4.82 8.41
N LYS A 56 -2.61 4.33 7.79
CA LYS A 56 -2.93 2.92 7.73
C LYS A 56 -2.10 2.25 6.64
N ASN A 57 -1.30 1.27 7.02
CA ASN A 57 -0.56 0.46 6.07
C ASN A 57 -1.52 -0.31 5.16
N PHE A 58 -1.25 -0.34 3.86
CA PHE A 58 -2.07 -1.09 2.89
C PHE A 58 -2.04 -2.60 3.12
N PHE A 59 -0.97 -3.09 3.75
CA PHE A 59 -0.76 -4.49 4.09
C PHE A 59 -0.36 -4.61 5.56
N GLU A 60 -0.80 -5.68 6.18
CA GLU A 60 -0.54 -5.98 7.57
C GLU A 60 0.00 -7.40 7.72
N GLY A 61 1.00 -7.52 8.60
CA GLY A 61 1.53 -8.77 9.15
C GLY A 61 2.17 -9.73 8.15
N THR A 62 3.14 -10.51 8.62
CA THR A 62 3.52 -11.76 7.97
C THR A 62 2.74 -12.89 8.64
N PHE A 63 1.71 -13.38 7.98
CA PHE A 63 0.89 -14.47 8.47
C PHE A 63 1.30 -15.78 7.79
N MET A 64 1.24 -16.87 8.55
CA MET A 64 1.52 -18.19 8.02
C MET A 64 0.27 -18.79 7.41
N ILE A 65 0.41 -19.41 6.23
CA ILE A 65 -0.65 -20.18 5.61
C ILE A 65 -0.79 -21.51 6.34
N LYS A 66 -1.93 -21.72 7.00
CA LYS A 66 -2.25 -22.97 7.69
C LYS A 66 -2.78 -24.02 6.71
N GLU A 67 -3.77 -23.65 5.91
CA GLU A 67 -4.45 -24.54 4.97
C GLU A 67 -4.87 -23.79 3.70
N LEU A 68 -4.95 -24.50 2.58
CA LEU A 68 -5.40 -23.98 1.29
C LEU A 68 -6.80 -24.55 1.00
N HIS A 69 -7.78 -23.65 0.88
CA HIS A 69 -9.16 -23.98 0.52
C HIS A 69 -9.33 -23.81 -0.99
N GLY A 70 -8.88 -24.81 -1.74
CA GLY A 70 -8.87 -24.78 -3.20
C GLY A 70 -7.91 -23.72 -3.77
N HIS A 71 -8.25 -23.18 -4.95
CA HIS A 71 -7.39 -22.22 -5.67
C HIS A 71 -7.62 -20.75 -5.27
N HIS A 72 -8.68 -20.45 -4.54
CA HIS A 72 -9.13 -19.05 -4.34
C HIS A 72 -9.19 -18.62 -2.88
N ALA A 73 -9.11 -19.53 -1.92
CA ALA A 73 -9.19 -19.21 -0.51
C ALA A 73 -8.06 -19.86 0.29
N VAL A 74 -7.59 -19.14 1.29
CA VAL A 74 -6.47 -19.53 2.15
C VAL A 74 -6.84 -19.27 3.60
N GLN A 75 -6.52 -20.22 4.47
CA GLN A 75 -6.67 -20.07 5.89
C GLN A 75 -5.33 -19.65 6.50
N LEU A 76 -5.35 -18.50 7.18
CA LEU A 76 -4.17 -17.89 7.78
C LEU A 76 -4.20 -18.04 9.30
N GLU A 77 -3.01 -18.16 9.88
CA GLU A 77 -2.82 -18.00 11.32
C GLU A 77 -2.70 -16.51 11.64
N LEU A 78 -3.81 -15.91 12.10
CA LEU A 78 -3.88 -14.49 12.42
C LEU A 78 -3.35 -14.19 13.82
N THR A 79 -2.64 -13.08 13.94
CA THR A 79 -2.13 -12.54 15.20
C THR A 79 -2.45 -11.04 15.32
N GLY A 80 -2.32 -10.47 16.52
CA GLY A 80 -2.48 -9.03 16.74
C GLY A 80 -3.90 -8.51 16.55
N GLU A 81 -4.06 -7.39 15.84
CA GLU A 81 -5.35 -6.71 15.64
C GLU A 81 -6.35 -7.53 14.81
N LEU A 82 -5.85 -8.53 14.07
CA LEU A 82 -6.61 -9.38 13.17
C LEU A 82 -7.10 -10.68 13.82
N MET A 83 -6.71 -10.98 15.06
CA MET A 83 -7.10 -12.23 15.75
C MET A 83 -8.63 -12.41 15.87
N ASN A 84 -9.38 -11.30 15.98
CA ASN A 84 -10.84 -11.32 16.09
C ASN A 84 -11.57 -11.47 14.73
N LYS A 85 -10.83 -11.61 13.63
CA LYS A 85 -11.37 -11.75 12.27
C LYS A 85 -11.38 -13.21 11.84
N THR A 86 -12.19 -13.48 10.82
CA THR A 86 -12.23 -14.80 10.19
C THR A 86 -10.86 -15.09 9.57
N PRO A 87 -10.24 -16.26 9.83
CA PRO A 87 -8.91 -16.60 9.33
C PRO A 87 -8.89 -16.91 7.82
N ASN A 88 -10.05 -17.00 7.18
CA ASN A 88 -10.18 -17.35 5.77
C ASN A 88 -10.17 -16.09 4.90
N PHE A 89 -9.22 -16.03 3.98
CA PHE A 89 -9.03 -14.91 3.06
C PHE A 89 -9.01 -15.39 1.62
N ALA A 90 -9.52 -14.55 0.72
CA ALA A 90 -9.37 -14.77 -0.71
C ALA A 90 -7.92 -14.50 -1.14
N VAL A 91 -7.41 -15.30 -2.07
CA VAL A 91 -6.07 -15.17 -2.68
C VAL A 91 -5.82 -13.74 -3.20
N SER A 92 -6.84 -13.05 -3.73
CA SER A 92 -6.72 -11.67 -4.22
C SER A 92 -6.45 -10.63 -3.13
N LEU A 93 -6.71 -10.94 -1.86
CA LEU A 93 -6.48 -10.04 -0.73
C LEU A 93 -5.13 -10.31 -0.05
N ILE A 94 -4.36 -11.27 -0.56
CA ILE A 94 -3.14 -11.76 0.04
C ILE A 94 -1.99 -11.52 -0.93
N ASN A 95 -0.88 -10.99 -0.43
CA ASN A 95 0.35 -10.87 -1.19
C ASN A 95 1.42 -11.83 -0.63
N PRO A 96 2.20 -12.51 -1.48
CA PRO A 96 3.33 -13.30 -1.00
C PRO A 96 4.33 -12.41 -0.28
N TYR A 97 4.79 -12.83 0.89
CA TYR A 97 5.83 -12.12 1.60
C TYR A 97 7.18 -12.42 0.94
N MET A 98 7.86 -11.39 0.48
CA MET A 98 9.25 -11.47 0.03
C MET A 98 10.15 -11.06 1.19
N SER A 99 10.88 -12.03 1.73
CA SER A 99 11.93 -11.77 2.71
C SER A 99 12.97 -10.82 2.11
N SER A 100 13.40 -9.82 2.87
CA SER A 100 14.52 -8.97 2.48
C SER A 100 15.83 -9.75 2.63
N ASP A 101 16.08 -10.72 1.75
CA ASP A 101 17.31 -11.49 1.77
C ASP A 101 18.48 -10.59 1.42
N LYS A 102 19.48 -10.57 2.29
CA LYS A 102 20.67 -9.71 2.15
C LYS A 102 21.43 -9.98 0.85
N GLU A 103 21.29 -11.18 0.30
CA GLU A 103 21.90 -11.62 -0.96
C GLU A 103 21.16 -11.09 -2.20
N LEU A 104 19.84 -10.94 -2.14
CA LEU A 104 19.03 -10.38 -3.23
C LEU A 104 19.10 -8.85 -3.26
N PHE A 105 19.29 -8.21 -2.09
CA PHE A 105 19.34 -6.75 -1.94
C PHE A 105 20.74 -6.23 -1.58
N LEU A 106 21.74 -6.56 -2.41
CA LEU A 106 23.14 -6.12 -2.22
C LEU A 106 23.32 -4.59 -2.17
N LEU A 107 22.43 -3.82 -2.82
CA LEU A 107 22.51 -2.35 -2.84
C LEU A 107 22.04 -1.69 -1.54
N GLY A 108 21.08 -2.30 -0.82
CA GLY A 108 20.47 -1.67 0.36
C GLY A 108 21.38 -1.63 1.60
N ASN A 109 22.44 -2.44 1.60
CA ASN A 109 23.30 -2.64 2.77
C ASN A 109 24.67 -1.96 2.67
N LYS A 110 25.06 -1.43 1.50
CA LYS A 110 26.45 -0.98 1.26
C LYS A 110 26.72 0.49 1.57
N THR A 111 25.69 1.32 1.68
CA THR A 111 25.87 2.71 2.09
C THR A 111 25.15 2.91 3.42
N PRO A 112 25.87 3.09 4.54
CA PRO A 112 25.24 3.73 5.69
C PRO A 112 24.62 5.02 5.15
N LEU A 113 23.32 5.21 5.38
CA LEU A 113 22.66 6.48 5.08
C LEU A 113 23.52 7.55 5.75
N LYS A 114 24.23 8.36 4.95
CA LYS A 114 24.81 9.60 5.44
C LYS A 114 23.62 10.47 5.78
N ILE A 115 23.11 10.31 7.00
CA ILE A 115 22.17 11.24 7.59
C ILE A 115 22.96 12.56 7.57
N PRO A 116 22.56 13.55 6.75
CA PRO A 116 23.23 14.83 6.81
C PRO A 116 23.16 15.29 8.27
N PRO A 117 24.28 15.77 8.84
CA PRO A 117 24.29 16.23 10.22
C PRO A 117 23.12 17.21 10.38
N LEU A 118 22.26 16.92 11.36
CA LEU A 118 21.21 17.85 11.74
C LEU A 118 21.96 19.06 12.29
N GLU A 119 22.05 20.14 11.50
CA GLU A 119 22.65 21.40 11.96
C GLU A 119 21.98 21.78 13.27
N GLU A 120 22.69 21.57 14.38
CA GLU A 120 22.27 22.00 15.69
C GLU A 120 22.26 23.52 15.68
N GLY A 121 21.06 24.08 15.62
CA GLY A 121 20.74 25.39 16.14
C GLY A 121 21.65 26.53 15.69
N GLU A 122 21.86 26.75 14.40
CA GLU A 122 22.20 28.11 13.98
C GLU A 122 20.98 28.99 14.26
N GLU A 123 21.16 30.01 15.10
CA GLU A 123 20.15 31.05 15.34
C GLU A 123 19.88 31.80 14.03
N ARG A 124 18.99 31.26 13.20
CA ARG A 124 18.62 31.84 11.91
C ARG A 124 17.92 33.17 12.19
N LYS A 125 18.61 34.28 11.93
CA LYS A 125 18.02 35.62 12.00
C LYS A 125 16.84 35.71 11.04
N ASN A 126 15.66 36.01 11.60
CA ASN A 126 14.42 36.22 10.84
C ASN A 126 14.60 37.39 9.87
N VAL A 127 14.43 37.17 8.57
CA VAL A 127 14.55 38.24 7.57
C VAL A 127 13.20 38.92 7.35
N LYS A 128 12.13 38.13 7.20
CA LYS A 128 10.80 38.67 6.92
C LYS A 128 9.69 37.68 7.30
N VAL A 129 8.64 38.18 7.93
CA VAL A 129 7.40 37.42 8.13
C VAL A 129 6.55 37.52 6.86
N LEU A 130 6.22 36.38 6.25
CA LEU A 130 5.49 36.32 4.99
C LEU A 130 3.98 36.21 5.19
N LYS A 131 3.54 35.51 6.24
CA LYS A 131 2.12 35.27 6.48
C LYS A 131 1.83 35.03 7.95
N GLU A 132 0.75 35.63 8.45
CA GLU A 132 0.21 35.39 9.78
C GLU A 132 -1.09 34.59 9.66
N ARG A 133 -1.27 33.59 10.52
CA ARG A 133 -2.53 32.85 10.65
C ARG A 133 -2.93 32.76 12.12
N ARG A 134 -4.21 33.05 12.41
CA ARG A 134 -4.85 32.78 13.70
C ARG A 134 -5.67 31.51 13.61
N THR A 135 -5.39 30.54 14.46
CA THR A 135 -6.15 29.29 14.53
C THR A 135 -7.32 29.49 15.50
N LYS A 136 -8.57 29.27 15.05
CA LYS A 136 -9.78 29.57 15.86
C LYS A 136 -9.83 28.89 17.24
N ASN A 137 -9.16 27.74 17.40
CA ASN A 137 -9.25 26.91 18.61
C ASN A 137 -8.05 27.04 19.56
N ARG A 138 -7.06 27.87 19.26
CA ARG A 138 -5.93 28.16 20.16
C ARG A 138 -5.68 29.67 20.17
N LYS A 139 -5.38 30.27 21.32
CA LYS A 139 -4.98 31.70 21.41
C LYS A 139 -3.58 31.97 20.81
N GLU A 140 -3.04 31.03 20.06
CA GLU A 140 -1.70 31.06 19.49
C GLU A 140 -1.75 31.65 18.07
N ARG A 141 -0.73 32.44 17.73
CA ARG A 141 -0.57 33.05 16.40
C ARG A 141 0.56 32.29 15.69
N GLU A 142 0.27 31.76 14.52
CA GLU A 142 1.24 31.05 13.69
C GLU A 142 1.81 32.00 12.64
N PHE A 143 3.13 31.99 12.47
CA PHE A 143 3.83 32.85 11.51
C PHE A 143 4.62 31.99 10.52
N LEU A 144 4.43 32.26 9.23
CA LEU A 144 5.31 31.77 8.18
C LEU A 144 6.46 32.76 8.01
N VAL A 145 7.68 32.37 8.40
CA VAL A 145 8.86 33.24 8.38
C VAL A 145 9.85 32.79 7.31
N ARG A 146 10.41 33.76 6.59
CA ARG A 146 11.54 33.54 5.69
C ARG A 146 12.85 33.78 6.45
N TYR A 147 13.65 32.73 6.55
CA TYR A 147 14.99 32.78 7.14
C TYR A 147 16.02 33.21 6.09
N ARG A 148 17.10 33.88 6.52
CA ARG A 148 18.28 34.12 5.68
C ARG A 148 18.98 32.78 5.46
N LYS A 149 19.38 32.47 4.23
CA LYS A 149 20.34 31.39 4.01
C LYS A 149 21.69 31.86 4.58
N PRO A 150 22.43 31.05 5.35
CA PRO A 150 23.80 31.38 5.69
C PRO A 150 24.59 31.57 4.38
N ALA A 151 25.51 32.54 4.38
CA ALA A 151 26.43 32.70 3.26
C ALA A 151 27.26 31.42 3.19
N GLN A 152 27.15 30.66 2.11
CA GLN A 152 28.19 29.69 1.77
C GLN A 152 29.43 30.50 1.42
N GLU A 153 30.46 30.42 2.26
CA GLU A 153 31.82 30.81 1.87
C GLU A 153 32.33 29.75 0.88
N ASP A 154 32.83 30.22 -0.27
CA ASP A 154 33.48 29.41 -1.32
C ASP A 154 34.92 29.01 -0.90
#